data_AF-A0A7C5DVL6-F1
#
_entry.id   AF-A0A7C5DVL6-F1
#
_cell.length_a   1.000
_cell.length_b   1.000
_cell.length_c   1.000
_cell.angle_alpha   90.00
_cell.angle_beta   90.00
_cell.angle_gamma   90.00
#
_symmetry.space_group_name_H-M   'P 1'
#
loop_
_entity.id
_entity.type
_entity.pdbx_description
1 polymer ?
#
loop_
_entity_poly.entity_id
_entity_poly.type
_entity_poly.pdbx_seq_one_letter_code
_entity_poly.pdbx_strand_id
1 'polypeptide(L)'
;MKPRSRCAWVGIDPLMIAYHDREWGMPLHDDKKLFEFLCLEGAQAGLSWSTVLNKRVAYGLAFDGFDPNRVACYDESKMQAIGMVNDHIVDCFRYHELK
;
A
#
# COMPACT_ATOMS: atom_id res chain seq x y z
N MET A 1 8.74 10.39 -35.23
CA MET A 1 8.80 10.39 -33.75
C MET A 1 9.31 9.03 -33.32
N LYS A 2 10.41 8.91 -32.57
CA LYS A 2 10.86 7.60 -32.06
C LYS A 2 9.76 7.03 -31.14
N PRO A 3 9.42 5.74 -31.23
CA PRO A 3 8.54 5.13 -30.25
C PRO A 3 9.15 5.36 -28.87
N ARG A 4 8.38 5.85 -27.90
CA ARG A 4 8.85 5.92 -26.52
C ARG A 4 9.01 4.48 -26.03
N SER A 5 10.26 4.03 -25.94
CA SER A 5 10.58 2.76 -25.30
C SER A 5 10.38 2.93 -23.80
N ARG A 6 9.50 2.12 -23.20
CA ARG A 6 9.34 2.06 -21.75
C ARG A 6 10.38 1.13 -21.13
N CYS A 7 10.59 1.24 -19.83
CA CYS A 7 11.43 0.29 -19.10
C CYS A 7 10.88 -1.15 -19.25
N ALA A 8 11.78 -2.14 -19.25
CA ALA A 8 11.42 -3.54 -19.50
C ALA A 8 10.43 -4.11 -18.46
N TRP A 9 10.43 -3.59 -17.23
CA TRP A 9 9.59 -4.06 -16.13
C TRP A 9 8.12 -3.62 -16.21
N VAL A 10 7.76 -2.70 -17.13
CA VAL A 10 6.39 -2.15 -17.21
C VAL A 10 5.38 -3.19 -17.69
N GLY A 11 5.79 -4.09 -18.60
CA GLY A 11 4.89 -5.05 -19.21
C GLY A 11 3.81 -4.40 -20.09
N ILE A 12 2.62 -5.00 -20.13
CA ILE A 12 1.48 -4.58 -20.98
C ILE A 12 0.24 -4.11 -20.21
N ASP A 13 0.26 -4.24 -18.87
CA ASP A 13 -0.87 -3.83 -18.03
C ASP A 13 -1.06 -2.30 -18.11
N PRO A 14 -2.25 -1.82 -18.53
CA PRO A 14 -2.53 -0.38 -18.62
C PRO A 14 -2.29 0.38 -17.31
N LEU A 15 -2.53 -0.25 -16.15
CA LEU A 15 -2.30 0.38 -14.85
C LEU A 15 -0.81 0.58 -14.58
N MET A 16 0.01 -0.43 -14.85
CA MET A 16 1.46 -0.34 -14.74
C MET A 16 2.05 0.65 -15.75
N ILE A 17 1.52 0.69 -16.96
CA ILE A 17 1.90 1.68 -17.99
C ILE A 17 1.60 3.10 -17.51
N ALA A 18 0.40 3.35 -16.98
CA ALA A 18 0.02 4.67 -16.49
C ALA A 18 0.89 5.11 -15.30
N TYR A 19 1.15 4.20 -14.36
CA TYR A 19 2.04 4.43 -13.22
C TYR A 19 3.46 4.79 -13.68
N HIS A 20 4.06 3.98 -14.57
CA HIS A 20 5.39 4.26 -15.13
C HIS A 20 5.45 5.62 -15.82
N ASP A 21 4.46 5.92 -16.67
CA ASP A 21 4.51 7.10 -17.53
C ASP A 21 4.24 8.42 -16.79
N ARG A 22 3.64 8.38 -15.59
CA ARG A 22 3.12 9.58 -14.90
C ARG A 22 3.59 9.73 -13.46
N GLU A 23 3.97 8.66 -12.78
CA GLU A 23 4.30 8.67 -11.36
C GLU A 23 5.73 8.20 -11.09
N TRP A 24 6.16 7.12 -11.74
CA TRP A 24 7.48 6.54 -11.47
C TRP A 24 8.63 7.45 -11.93
N GLY A 25 9.51 7.80 -10.99
CA GLY A 25 10.67 8.66 -11.24
C GLY A 25 10.33 10.15 -11.44
N MET A 26 9.06 10.53 -11.30
CA MET A 26 8.65 11.94 -11.34
C MET A 26 8.93 12.59 -9.96
N PRO A 27 9.62 13.74 -9.90
CA PRO A 27 9.86 14.44 -8.64
C PRO A 27 8.54 14.74 -7.91
N LEU A 28 8.48 14.39 -6.63
CA LEU A 28 7.32 14.55 -5.79
C LEU A 28 7.74 15.21 -4.47
N HIS A 29 7.02 16.25 -4.07
CA HIS A 29 7.29 17.05 -2.87
C HIS A 29 6.09 17.13 -1.91
N ASP A 30 5.04 16.36 -2.17
CA ASP A 30 3.88 16.27 -1.27
C ASP A 30 4.13 15.19 -0.22
N ASP A 31 4.23 15.59 1.05
CA ASP A 31 4.59 14.70 2.16
C ASP A 31 3.62 13.53 2.33
N LYS A 32 2.32 13.78 2.11
CA LYS A 32 1.28 12.76 2.25
C LYS A 32 1.43 11.68 1.17
N LYS A 33 1.70 12.08 -0.07
CA LYS A 33 1.98 11.16 -1.17
C LYS A 33 3.31 10.43 -1.01
N LEU A 34 4.33 11.09 -0.47
CA LEU A 34 5.60 10.44 -0.13
C LEU A 34 5.41 9.36 0.93
N PHE A 35 4.61 9.65 1.98
CA PHE A 35 4.25 8.66 3.00
C PHE A 35 3.44 7.49 2.42
N GLU A 36 2.46 7.77 1.55
CA GLU A 36 1.72 6.75 0.81
C GLU A 36 2.66 5.80 0.05
N PHE A 37 3.60 6.34 -0.74
CA PHE A 37 4.55 5.51 -1.47
C PHE A 37 5.45 4.69 -0.54
N LEU A 38 5.96 5.29 0.53
CA LEU A 38 6.79 4.59 1.51
C LEU A 38 6.07 3.38 2.12
N CYS A 39 4.80 3.53 2.52
CA CYS A 39 4.00 2.43 3.06
C CYS A 39 3.74 1.33 2.01
N LEU A 40 3.42 1.72 0.77
CA LEU A 40 3.13 0.77 -0.31
C LEU A 40 4.37 -0.03 -0.74
N GLU A 41 5.55 0.58 -0.75
CA GLU A 41 6.83 -0.11 -0.99
C GLU A 41 7.10 -1.15 0.11
N GLY A 42 6.82 -0.83 1.38
CA GLY A 42 6.90 -1.80 2.48
C GLY A 42 5.95 -2.99 2.28
N ALA A 43 4.73 -2.72 1.82
CA ALA A 43 3.75 -3.75 1.51
C ALA A 43 4.13 -4.65 0.31
N GLN A 44 5.13 -4.26 -0.50
CA GLN A 44 5.60 -5.06 -1.63
C GLN A 44 6.42 -6.28 -1.21
N ALA A 45 6.88 -6.39 0.04
CA ALA A 45 7.76 -7.49 0.46
C ALA A 45 7.19 -8.89 0.10
N GLY A 46 7.85 -9.58 -0.84
CA GLY A 46 7.43 -10.90 -1.33
C GLY A 46 6.34 -10.89 -2.43
N LEU A 47 5.94 -9.72 -2.93
CA LEU A 47 4.90 -9.53 -3.95
C LEU A 47 5.42 -8.77 -5.18
N SER A 48 4.64 -8.77 -6.26
CA SER A 48 4.89 -7.87 -7.40
C SER A 48 4.35 -6.46 -7.11
N TRP A 49 4.97 -5.43 -7.68
CA TRP A 49 4.43 -4.07 -7.60
C TRP A 49 3.02 -3.96 -8.19
N SER A 50 2.73 -4.70 -9.27
CA SER A 50 1.38 -4.77 -9.83
C SER A 50 0.34 -5.25 -8.80
N THR A 51 0.70 -6.17 -7.91
CA THR A 51 -0.19 -6.64 -6.84
C THR A 51 -0.51 -5.51 -5.86
N VAL A 52 0.50 -4.75 -5.45
CA VAL A 52 0.33 -3.60 -4.55
C VAL A 52 -0.47 -2.49 -5.23
N LEU A 53 -0.12 -2.14 -6.46
CA LEU A 53 -0.76 -1.07 -7.23
C LEU A 53 -2.24 -1.34 -7.48
N ASN A 54 -2.62 -2.59 -7.78
CA ASN A 54 -4.03 -3.00 -7.89
C ASN A 54 -4.81 -2.88 -6.57
N LYS A 55 -4.12 -2.92 -5.41
CA LYS A 55 -4.72 -2.75 -4.07
C LYS A 55 -4.60 -1.32 -3.53
N ARG A 56 -3.96 -0.39 -4.25
CA ARG A 56 -3.66 0.97 -3.77
C ARG A 56 -4.88 1.71 -3.21
N VAL A 57 -6.04 1.60 -3.87
CA VAL A 57 -7.29 2.21 -3.39
C VAL A 57 -7.74 1.59 -2.05
N ALA A 58 -7.66 0.27 -1.92
CA ALA A 58 -8.02 -0.41 -0.67
C ALA A 58 -7.09 -0.01 0.48
N TYR A 59 -5.78 0.09 0.22
CA TYR A 59 -4.85 0.66 1.19
C TYR A 59 -5.19 2.11 1.54
N GLY A 60 -5.53 2.94 0.55
CA GLY A 60 -5.98 4.31 0.79
C GLY A 60 -7.20 4.38 1.71
N LEU A 61 -8.16 3.46 1.59
CA LEU A 61 -9.32 3.40 2.50
C LEU A 61 -8.94 2.90 3.90
N ALA A 62 -8.09 1.89 4.00
CA ALA A 62 -7.66 1.32 5.28
C ALA A 62 -6.78 2.28 6.11
N PHE A 63 -5.91 3.04 5.44
CA PHE A 63 -4.94 3.95 6.04
C PHE A 63 -5.43 5.41 6.08
N ASP A 64 -6.74 5.64 6.07
CA ASP A 64 -7.35 6.97 6.17
C ASP A 64 -6.79 7.99 5.15
N GLY A 65 -6.63 7.52 3.92
CA GLY A 65 -6.04 8.26 2.81
C GLY A 65 -4.55 8.53 2.98
N PHE A 66 -3.85 7.79 3.86
CA PHE A 66 -2.44 7.99 4.21
C PHE A 66 -2.16 9.34 4.89
N ASP A 67 -3.08 9.87 5.71
CA ASP A 67 -2.77 11.02 6.56
C ASP A 67 -1.85 10.57 7.73
N PRO A 68 -0.59 11.02 7.80
CA PRO A 68 0.35 10.56 8.83
C PRO A 68 -0.11 10.85 10.25
N ASN A 69 -0.82 11.96 10.48
CA ASN A 69 -1.31 12.33 11.81
C ASN A 69 -2.40 11.36 12.27
N ARG A 70 -3.26 10.92 11.36
CA ARG A 70 -4.31 9.94 11.66
C ARG A 70 -3.74 8.56 11.90
N VAL A 71 -2.84 8.12 11.02
CA VAL A 71 -2.20 6.80 11.11
C VAL A 71 -1.38 6.66 12.40
N ALA A 72 -0.68 7.73 12.82
CA ALA A 72 0.06 7.74 14.08
C ALA A 72 -0.80 7.58 15.33
N CYS A 73 -2.11 7.85 15.23
CA CYS A 73 -3.07 7.72 16.33
C CYS A 73 -3.84 6.40 16.33
N TYR A 74 -3.51 5.44 15.45
CA TYR A 74 -4.18 4.15 15.43
C TYR A 74 -3.93 3.38 16.74
N ASP A 75 -5.02 2.88 17.32
CA ASP A 75 -4.98 1.95 18.43
C ASP A 75 -4.99 0.49 17.95
N GLU A 76 -4.87 -0.45 18.88
CA GLU A 76 -4.89 -1.89 18.60
C GLU A 76 -6.17 -2.30 17.85
N SER A 77 -7.32 -1.72 18.19
CA SER A 77 -8.61 -2.05 17.56
C SER A 77 -8.63 -1.67 16.08
N LYS A 78 -8.13 -0.48 15.73
CA LYS A 78 -8.02 -0.03 14.33
C LYS A 78 -6.96 -0.86 13.60
N MET A 79 -5.81 -1.09 14.22
CA MET A 79 -4.73 -1.90 13.62
C MET A 79 -5.20 -3.33 13.33
N GLN A 80 -6.01 -3.91 14.22
CA GLN A 80 -6.60 -5.23 14.02
C GLN A 80 -7.63 -5.24 12.89
N ALA A 81 -8.54 -4.25 12.88
CA ALA A 81 -9.58 -4.13 11.86
C ALA A 81 -9.04 -4.02 10.44
N ILE A 82 -7.84 -3.45 10.26
CA ILE A 82 -7.18 -3.32 8.95
C ILE A 82 -6.10 -4.38 8.69
N GLY A 83 -5.93 -5.35 9.60
CA GLY A 83 -5.02 -6.48 9.43
C GLY A 83 -3.53 -6.14 9.62
N MET A 84 -3.19 -5.03 10.28
CA MET A 84 -1.81 -4.72 10.68
C MET A 84 -1.36 -5.55 11.88
N VAL A 85 -2.29 -5.90 12.77
CA VAL A 85 -2.03 -6.81 13.87
C VAL A 85 -3.05 -7.94 13.87
N ASN A 86 -2.63 -9.06 14.43
CA ASN A 86 -3.47 -10.22 14.62
C ASN A 86 -3.14 -10.83 15.99
N ASP A 87 -3.77 -10.29 17.02
CA ASP A 87 -3.55 -10.57 18.45
C ASP A 87 -4.56 -11.55 19.05
N HIS A 88 -5.53 -12.00 18.24
CA HIS A 88 -6.54 -13.01 18.59
C HIS A 88 -6.42 -14.27 17.72
N ILE A 89 -5.19 -14.66 17.38
CA ILE A 89 -4.92 -15.93 16.71
C ILE A 89 -4.99 -17.10 17.70
N VAL A 90 -4.77 -18.31 17.20
CA VAL A 90 -4.94 -19.58 17.95
C VAL A 90 -4.10 -19.68 19.23
N ASP A 91 -3.07 -18.85 19.39
CA ASP A 91 -2.21 -18.79 20.57
C ASP A 91 -2.65 -17.74 21.61
N CYS A 92 -3.65 -16.91 21.29
CA CYS A 92 -4.17 -15.90 22.20
C CYS A 92 -4.88 -16.55 23.39
N PHE A 93 -4.56 -16.11 24.61
CA PHE A 93 -5.19 -16.62 25.84
C PHE A 93 -6.71 -16.41 25.88
N ARG A 94 -7.25 -15.48 25.07
CA ARG A 94 -8.69 -15.20 24.91
C ARG A 94 -9.30 -15.78 23.64
N TYR A 95 -8.56 -16.55 22.84
CA TYR A 95 -9.04 -17.09 21.55
C TYR A 95 -10.38 -17.82 21.65
N HIS A 96 -10.61 -18.55 22.76
CA HIS A 96 -11.85 -19.30 22.98
C HIS A 96 -13.06 -18.42 23.39
N GLU A 97 -12.84 -17.17 23.81
CA GLU A 97 -13.91 -16.23 24.20
C GLU A 97 -14.52 -15.50 22.98
N LEU A 98 -13.83 -15.51 21.84
CA LEU A 98 -14.18 -14.76 20.63
C LEU A 98 -14.77 -15.63 19.51
N LYS A 99 -15.02 -16.92 19.78
CA LYS A 99 -15.65 -17.87 18.85
C LYS A 99 -17.17 -17.79 18.88
#